data_AF-H1YY04-F1
#
_entry.id   AF-H1YY04-F1
#
_cell.length_a   1.000
_cell.length_b   1.000
_cell.length_c   1.000
_cell.angle_alpha   90.00
_cell.angle_beta   90.00
_cell.angle_gamma   90.00
#
_symmetry.space_group_name_H-M   'P 1'
#
loop_
_entity.id
_entity.type
_entity.pdbx_description
1 polymer ?
#
loop_
_entity_poly.entity_id
_entity_poly.type
_entity_poly.pdbx_seq_one_letter_code
_entity_poly.pdbx_strand_id
1 'polypeptide(L)' 'MSVKSFSISDDIYEKYSSECKRLGLNMSKQIENFMKFQLEEEFVVREEYTKKIRKIRKEKFIPVEDFDNQFDIS' A
#
# COMPACT_ATOMS: atom_id res chain seq x y z
N MET A 1 15.36 -2.97 -21.48
CA MET A 1 14.00 -3.39 -21.07
C MET A 1 13.26 -3.94 -22.28
N SER A 2 12.51 -5.02 -22.13
CA SER A 2 11.62 -5.52 -23.20
C SER A 2 10.20 -5.06 -22.94
N VAL A 3 9.47 -4.69 -23.99
CA VAL A 3 8.05 -4.35 -23.89
C VAL A 3 7.27 -5.62 -23.57
N LYS A 4 6.41 -5.56 -22.56
CA LYS A 4 5.44 -6.61 -22.26
C LYS A 4 4.07 -6.09 -22.64
N SER A 5 3.32 -6.90 -23.37
CA SER A 5 1.96 -6.59 -23.81
C SER A 5 1.01 -7.62 -23.25
N PHE A 6 -0.13 -7.15 -22.76
CA PHE A 6 -1.19 -7.96 -22.19
C PHE A 6 -2.52 -7.30 -22.54
N SER A 7 -3.56 -8.12 -22.71
CA SER A 7 -4.92 -7.63 -22.93
C SER A 7 -5.58 -7.38 -21.58
N ILE A 8 -6.12 -6.18 -21.38
CA ILE A 8 -6.91 -5.76 -20.22
C ILE A 8 -8.16 -5.09 -20.78
N SER A 9 -9.29 -5.22 -20.09
CA SER A 9 -10.50 -4.50 -20.48
C SER A 9 -10.30 -2.99 -20.33
N ASP A 10 -10.84 -2.22 -21.29
CA ASP A 10 -10.67 -0.76 -21.32
C ASP A 10 -11.20 -0.10 -20.04
N ASP A 11 -12.30 -0.60 -19.50
CA ASP A 11 -12.91 -0.05 -18.28
C ASP A 11 -12.01 -0.21 -17.04
N ILE A 12 -11.29 -1.33 -16.94
CA ILE A 12 -10.36 -1.59 -15.84
C ILE A 12 -9.07 -0.78 -16.02
N TYR A 13 -8.57 -0.70 -17.25
CA TYR A 13 -7.39 0.12 -17.56
C TYR A 13 -7.62 1.59 -17.20
N GLU A 14 -8.76 2.16 -17.61
CA GLU A 14 -9.09 3.57 -17.36
C GLU A 14 -9.23 3.88 -15.87
N LYS A 15 -9.93 3.02 -15.12
CA LYS A 15 -10.06 3.16 -13.66
C LYS A 15 -8.70 3.11 -12.97
N TYR A 16 -7.89 2.10 -13.29
CA TYR A 16 -6.61 1.89 -12.64
C TYR A 16 -5.57 2.96 -13.00
N SER A 17 -5.52 3.38 -14.27
CA SER A 17 -4.61 4.44 -14.70
C SER A 17 -4.98 5.80 -14.08
N SER A 18 -6.27 6.09 -13.94
CA SER A 18 -6.78 7.29 -13.27
C SER A 18 -6.39 7.31 -11.80
N GLU A 19 -6.53 6.18 -11.09
CA GLU A 19 -6.11 6.07 -9.69
C GLU A 19 -4.59 6.23 -9.52
N CYS A 20 -3.79 5.63 -10.42
CA CYS A 20 -2.34 5.83 -10.41
C CYS A 20 -1.98 7.32 -10.56
N LYS A 21 -2.63 8.03 -11.49
CA LYS A 21 -2.42 9.48 -11.68
C LYS A 21 -2.84 10.27 -10.43
N ARG A 22 -4.02 9.98 -9.87
CA ARG A 22 -4.55 10.64 -8.67
C ARG A 22 -3.60 10.51 -7.47
N LEU A 23 -2.95 9.37 -7.33
CA LEU A 23 -2.02 9.06 -6.24
C LEU A 23 -0.55 9.44 -6.55
N GLY A 24 -0.26 9.98 -7.73
CA GLY A 24 1.11 10.29 -8.14
C GLY A 24 1.99 9.05 -8.34
N LEU A 25 1.38 7.89 -8.63
CA LEU A 25 2.05 6.61 -8.77
C LEU A 25 2.41 6.29 -10.24
N ASN A 26 3.57 5.68 -10.44
CA ASN A 26 3.97 5.16 -11.74
C ASN A 26 3.26 3.83 -12.04
N MET A 27 2.40 3.80 -13.06
CA MET A 27 1.58 2.63 -13.41
C MET A 27 2.41 1.38 -13.72
N SER A 28 3.48 1.49 -14.50
CA SER A 28 4.38 0.37 -14.80
C SER A 28 5.01 -0.21 -13.54
N LYS A 29 5.38 0.65 -12.58
CA LYS A 29 5.92 0.21 -11.30
C LYS A 29 4.87 -0.51 -10.45
N GLN A 30 3.62 -0.06 -10.49
CA GLN A 30 2.54 -0.72 -9.77
C GLN A 30 2.23 -2.10 -10.34
N ILE A 31 2.24 -2.27 -11.66
CA ILE A 31 2.09 -3.58 -12.31
C ILE A 31 3.24 -4.51 -11.92
N GLU A 32 4.48 -4.01 -11.91
CA GLU A 32 5.65 -4.78 -11.46
C GLU A 32 5.50 -5.21 -9.99
N ASN A 33 5.11 -4.29 -9.12
CA ASN A 33 4.89 -4.58 -7.70
C ASN A 33 3.76 -5.59 -7.48
N PHE A 34 2.67 -5.48 -8.25
CA PHE A 34 1.58 -6.44 -8.23
C PHE A 34 2.06 -7.84 -8.62
N MET A 35 2.82 -7.96 -9.71
CA MET A 35 3.40 -9.25 -10.12
C MET A 35 4.35 -9.81 -9.07
N LYS A 36 5.22 -8.97 -8.47
CA LYS A 36 6.11 -9.38 -7.37
C LYS A 36 5.32 -9.87 -6.16
N PHE A 37 4.30 -9.13 -5.76
CA PHE A 37 3.42 -9.52 -4.67
C PHE A 37 2.78 -10.90 -4.93
N GLN A 38 2.23 -11.13 -6.12
CA GLN A 38 1.65 -12.43 -6.49
C GLN A 38 2.68 -13.58 -6.54
N LEU A 39 3.96 -13.29 -6.83
CA LEU A 39 5.02 -14.30 -6.91
C LEU A 39 5.74 -14.54 -5.58
N GLU A 40 5.84 -13.52 -4.73
CA GLU A 40 6.50 -13.56 -3.43
C GLU A 40 5.55 -13.97 -2.30
N GLU A 41 4.23 -13.96 -2.54
CA GLU A 41 3.23 -14.49 -1.61
C GLU A 41 3.13 -16.03 -1.66
N GLU A 42 4.10 -16.69 -1.02
CA GLU A 42 3.67 -17.51 0.11
C GLU A 42 3.05 -16.53 1.12
N PHE A 43 1.72 -16.54 1.25
CA PHE A 43 0.93 -15.71 2.18
C PHE A 43 1.22 -16.04 3.67
N VAL A 44 2.48 -16.09 4.07
CA VAL A 44 2.86 -16.07 5.48
C VAL A 44 2.83 -14.61 5.88
N VAL A 45 1.74 -14.19 6.53
CA VAL A 45 1.66 -12.92 7.25
C VAL A 45 3.00 -12.70 7.94
N ARG A 46 3.82 -11.75 7.45
CA ARG A 46 5.20 -11.65 7.96
C ARG A 46 5.11 -11.49 9.46
N GLU A 47 5.74 -12.40 10.18
CA GLU A 47 5.56 -12.52 11.63
C GLU A 47 5.87 -11.20 12.34
N GLU A 48 6.78 -10.41 11.76
CA GLU A 48 7.13 -9.05 12.15
C GLU A 48 5.94 -8.08 12.17
N TYR A 49 5.07 -8.08 11.15
CA TYR A 49 3.90 -7.21 11.10
C TYR A 49 2.86 -7.65 12.11
N THR A 50 2.67 -8.96 12.27
CA THR A 50 1.79 -9.53 13.31
C THR A 50 2.27 -9.16 14.71
N LYS A 51 3.59 -9.24 14.97
CA LYS A 51 4.20 -8.84 16.24
C LYS A 51 4.00 -7.34 16.52
N LYS A 52 4.21 -6.47 15.52
CA LYS A 52 3.96 -5.02 15.64
C LYS A 52 2.49 -4.72 15.97
N ILE A 53 1.54 -5.32 15.25
CA ILE A 53 0.10 -5.12 15.49
C ILE A 53 -0.29 -5.63 16.88
N ARG A 54 0.22 -6.80 17.32
CA ARG A 54 -0.04 -7.32 18.67
C ARG A 54 0.53 -6.42 19.76
N LYS A 55 1.69 -5.80 19.54
CA LYS A 55 2.27 -4.83 20.47
C LYS A 55 1.40 -3.59 20.59
N ILE A 56 1.06 -2.97 19.45
CA ILE A 56 0.17 -1.80 19.36
C ILE A 56 -1.15 -2.09 20.09
N ARG A 57 -1.82 -3.22 19.81
CA ARG A 57 -3.10 -3.58 20.47
C ARG A 57 -3.04 -3.75 21.99
N LYS A 58 -1.85 -4.02 22.56
CA LYS A 58 -1.67 -4.18 24.01
C LYS A 58 -1.32 -2.86 24.70
N GLU A 59 -0.93 -1.84 23.95
CA GLU A 59 -0.62 -0.53 24.49
C GLU A 59 -1.90 0.23 24.87
N LYS A 60 -1.81 1.06 25.90
CA LYS A 60 -2.91 1.95 26.29
C LYS A 60 -2.78 3.23 25.48
N PHE A 61 -3.70 3.43 24.55
CA PHE A 61 -3.79 4.68 23.82
C PHE A 61 -4.47 5.73 24.68
N ILE A 62 -3.86 6.91 24.77
CA ILE A 62 -4.55 8.10 25.24
C ILE A 62 -5.34 8.69 24.07
N PRO A 63 -6.60 9.08 24.26
CA PRO A 63 -7.31 9.86 23.26
C PRO A 63 -6.62 11.20 23.10
N VAL A 64 -6.40 11.61 21.86
CA VAL A 64 -5.77 12.88 21.50
C VAL A 64 -6.78 13.65 20.68
N GLU A 65 -7.30 14.74 21.23
CA GLU A 65 -8.30 15.59 20.56
C GLU A 65 -7.64 16.52 19.54
N ASP A 66 -6.39 16.93 19.80
CA ASP A 66 -5.60 17.80 18.94
C ASP A 66 -4.15 17.30 18.89
N PHE A 67 -3.77 16.74 17.75
CA PHE A 67 -2.49 16.06 17.57
C PHE A 67 -1.33 17.05 17.43
N ASP A 68 -1.57 18.20 16.81
CA ASP A 68 -0.55 19.22 16.55
C ASP A 68 -0.16 19.91 17.86
N ASN A 69 -1.15 20.23 18.70
CA ASN A 69 -0.92 20.81 20.03
C ASN A 69 -0.26 19.85 21.01
N GLN A 70 -0.46 18.54 20.87
CA GLN A 70 0.10 17.56 21.81
C GLN A 70 1.55 17.16 21.49
N PHE A 71 1.95 17.21 20.23
CA PHE A 71 3.28 16.76 19.79
C PHE A 71 4.18 17.86 19.23
N ASP A 72 3.77 19.13 19.36
CA ASP A 72 4.51 20.34 18.95
C ASP A 72 5.08 20.23 17.54
N ILE A 73 4.26 19.71 16.63
CA ILE A 73 4.61 19.54 15.22
C ILE A 73 4.27 20.85 14.51
N SER A 74 5.04 21.91 14.80
CA SER A 74 5.02 23.18 14.06
C SER A 74 6.24 23.31 13.16
#